data_AF-A0A496NHU4-F1
#
_entry.id   AF-A0A496NHU4-F1
#
_cell.length_a   1.000
_cell.length_b   1.000
_cell.length_c   1.000
_cell.angle_alpha   90.00
_cell.angle_beta   90.00
_cell.angle_gamma   90.00
#
_symmetry.space_group_name_H-M   'P 1'
#
loop_
_entity.id
_entity.type
_entity.pdbx_description
1 polymer ?
#
loop_
_entity_poly.entity_id
_entity_poly.type
_entity_poly.pdbx_seq_one_letter_code
_entity_poly.pdbx_strand_id
1 'polypeptide(L)'
;MQQFILIRGHQGSGKSTFAKETISQFLQRFPDALIVHVENDLLLTDEHGNYYWTPERLDKAANQGMTMMKNAFKYGKENPNKNVLVINSNTNQKISLCKHLLALATKYHFKSTVYRLHNFFENIHHVKEAEVLAAYIRLDKNKLKDEIDVAPIRPMTREIQEKIEQLRIFDKKPLEYDSQKHTYISDEYLAFNYGNFTAKYSKNYPDLKVLKYARKVFYNNNFDDALLEMRGLVMDKANNIIVRPFKKVFNYSERVSKNSKYPINIDDNHLVDLVVKVNGFLGVCTYVDLDKNHDSFDSDFNHQVLYSTTGSLDSDFAKMTKNHCQKYEPLFKQYPNHTFLFEITDKNDVHIIKEDFGETLIGVINVKTSEQFSEERLNQIADDFNQSQKEIVLKRPQMICNISFKEAKTLLKTVKHEGFMVFDSHTKELLFKLKSPFYLVSKFLGRSNEESIDRKLNKNHVDEEYYPLIDHIKENKDIFNQLSELDKITFIQNFLEKI
;
A
#
# COMPACT_ATOMS: atom_id res chain seq x y z
N MET A 1 41.21 24.19 0.00
CA MET A 1 40.72 22.85 -0.41
C MET A 1 39.20 22.81 -0.27
N GLN A 2 38.46 22.55 -1.34
CA GLN A 2 37.00 22.40 -1.30
C GLN A 2 36.63 21.00 -1.75
N GLN A 3 36.19 20.18 -0.79
CA GLN A 3 35.97 18.76 -1.02
C GLN A 3 34.56 18.35 -0.62
N PHE A 4 33.92 17.58 -1.49
CA PHE A 4 32.67 16.90 -1.21
C PHE A 4 32.92 15.40 -1.16
N ILE A 5 32.48 14.75 -0.09
CA ILE A 5 32.58 13.30 0.07
C ILE A 5 31.18 12.71 0.18
N LEU A 6 30.87 11.80 -0.73
CA LEU A 6 29.62 11.05 -0.73
C LEU A 6 29.90 9.61 -0.28
N ILE A 7 29.44 9.25 0.91
CA ILE A 7 29.53 7.89 1.43
C ILE A 7 28.23 7.16 1.11
N ARG A 8 28.33 5.95 0.58
CA ARG A 8 27.22 5.08 0.20
C ARG A 8 27.32 3.75 0.94
N GLY A 9 26.17 3.19 1.33
CA GLY A 9 26.13 1.95 2.08
C GLY A 9 24.72 1.54 2.53
N HIS A 10 24.57 0.29 2.97
CA HIS A 10 23.33 -0.17 3.62
C HIS A 10 23.33 0.16 5.13
N GLN A 11 22.25 -0.16 5.82
CA GLN A 11 22.17 -0.10 7.28
C GLN A 11 23.19 -1.08 7.88
N GLY A 12 23.97 -0.66 8.86
CA GLY A 12 25.07 -1.46 9.41
C GLY A 12 26.38 -1.43 8.61
N SER A 13 26.51 -0.63 7.55
CA SER A 13 27.75 -0.59 6.74
C SER A 13 28.89 0.27 7.32
N GLY A 14 28.69 0.88 8.49
CA GLY A 14 29.73 1.69 9.16
C GLY A 14 29.90 3.12 8.64
N LYS A 15 28.91 3.65 7.90
CA LYS A 15 28.98 4.98 7.24
C LYS A 15 29.34 6.12 8.20
N SER A 16 28.68 6.19 9.35
CA SER A 16 28.88 7.27 10.34
C SER A 16 30.28 7.21 10.96
N THR A 17 30.79 6.00 11.23
CA THR A 17 32.15 5.79 11.73
C THR A 17 33.19 6.20 10.67
N PHE A 18 33.03 5.74 9.43
CA PHE A 18 33.92 6.11 8.33
C PHE A 18 33.90 7.62 8.06
N ALA A 19 32.74 8.26 8.18
CA ALA A 19 32.62 9.72 8.08
C ALA A 19 33.43 10.44 9.17
N LYS A 20 33.33 10.01 10.43
CA LYS A 20 34.10 10.57 11.55
C LYS A 20 35.62 10.42 11.36
N GLU A 21 36.07 9.24 10.92
CA GLU A 21 37.48 9.00 10.60
C GLU A 21 37.97 9.91 9.47
N THR A 22 37.18 10.03 8.39
CA THR A 22 37.49 10.89 7.25
C THR A 22 37.57 12.36 7.65
N ILE A 23 36.64 12.83 8.51
CA ILE A 23 36.65 14.18 9.06
C ILE A 23 37.91 14.41 9.90
N SER A 24 38.27 13.47 10.77
CA SER A 24 39.46 13.56 11.61
C SER A 24 40.75 13.67 10.78
N GLN A 25 40.89 12.84 9.74
CA GLN A 25 42.02 12.89 8.81
C GLN A 25 42.08 14.22 8.05
N PHE A 26 40.92 14.76 7.63
CA PHE A 26 40.86 16.06 6.95
C PHE A 26 41.31 17.20 7.88
N LEU A 27 40.86 17.20 9.13
CA LEU A 27 41.22 18.21 10.13
C LEU A 27 42.70 18.13 10.53
N GLN A 28 43.31 16.95 10.55
CA GLN A 28 44.77 16.83 10.76
C GLN A 28 45.57 17.57 9.68
N ARG A 29 45.07 17.60 8.44
CA ARG A 29 45.72 18.32 7.32
C ARG A 29 45.27 19.78 7.20
N PHE A 30 44.03 20.08 7.58
CA PHE A 30 43.42 21.39 7.49
C PHE A 30 42.70 21.74 8.82
N PRO A 31 43.45 22.16 9.86
CA PRO A 31 42.88 22.36 11.20
C PRO A 31 41.72 23.37 11.26
N ASP A 32 41.80 24.44 10.47
CA ASP A 32 40.80 25.52 10.44
C ASP A 32 39.70 25.31 9.38
N ALA A 33 39.49 24.05 8.95
CA ALA A 33 38.49 23.76 7.94
C ALA A 33 37.06 23.85 8.47
N LEU A 34 36.15 24.38 7.65
CA LEU A 34 34.71 24.25 7.88
C LEU A 34 34.26 22.84 7.53
N ILE A 35 33.68 22.12 8.49
CA ILE A 35 33.15 20.77 8.30
C ILE A 35 31.61 20.83 8.32
N VAL A 36 30.98 20.25 7.30
CA VAL A 36 29.52 20.03 7.27
C VAL A 36 29.23 18.57 7.02
N HIS A 37 28.74 17.89 8.07
CA HIS A 37 28.36 16.48 8.03
C HIS A 37 26.84 16.35 7.93
N VAL A 38 26.38 15.80 6.81
CA VAL A 38 24.97 15.54 6.51
C VAL A 38 24.66 14.07 6.72
N GLU A 39 23.89 13.80 7.77
CA GLU A 39 23.39 12.48 8.13
C GLU A 39 22.01 12.61 8.77
N ASN A 40 21.02 11.92 8.21
CA ASN A 40 19.66 12.01 8.69
C ASN A 40 19.55 11.49 10.13
N ASP A 41 20.27 10.43 10.48
CA ASP A 41 20.22 9.85 11.82
C ASP A 41 20.74 10.84 12.89
N LEU A 42 21.74 11.68 12.56
CA LEU A 42 22.17 12.78 13.45
C LEU A 42 21.09 13.85 13.63
N LEU A 43 20.31 14.14 12.59
CA LEU A 43 19.21 15.11 12.64
C LEU A 43 17.93 14.54 13.30
N LEU A 44 17.84 13.22 13.43
CA LEU A 44 16.76 12.51 14.11
C LEU A 44 17.07 12.20 15.57
N THR A 45 18.31 12.46 16.00
CA THR A 45 18.77 12.25 17.37
C THR A 45 18.75 13.59 18.13
N ASP A 46 18.15 13.62 19.31
CA ASP A 46 18.14 14.83 20.16
C ASP A 46 19.49 15.05 20.87
N GLU A 47 19.61 16.17 21.58
CA GLU A 47 20.81 16.54 22.34
C GLU A 47 21.13 15.55 23.48
N HIS A 48 20.17 14.73 23.89
CA HIS A 48 20.32 13.69 24.90
C HIS A 48 20.67 12.32 24.30
N GLY A 49 20.81 12.21 22.97
CA GLY A 49 21.13 10.98 22.28
C GLY A 49 19.94 10.08 21.95
N ASN A 50 18.70 10.55 22.16
CA ASN A 50 17.51 9.75 21.85
C ASN A 50 17.14 9.86 20.37
N TYR A 51 16.94 8.71 19.72
CA TYR A 51 16.58 8.62 18.30
C TYR A 51 15.06 8.59 18.11
N TYR A 52 14.52 9.47 17.27
CA TYR A 52 13.08 9.53 17.00
C TYR A 52 12.73 9.43 15.51
N TRP A 53 12.33 8.25 15.09
CA TRP A 53 11.94 8.01 13.71
C TRP A 53 10.44 8.23 13.49
N THR A 54 10.12 9.10 12.52
CA THR A 54 8.80 9.20 11.86
C THR A 54 9.04 9.60 10.39
N PRO A 55 8.15 9.26 9.46
CA PRO A 55 8.26 9.71 8.06
C PRO A 55 8.41 11.23 7.94
N GLU A 56 7.63 11.99 8.71
CA GLU A 56 7.64 13.46 8.69
C GLU A 56 8.96 14.04 9.19
N ARG A 57 9.52 13.46 10.28
CA ARG A 57 10.85 13.87 10.78
C ARG A 57 11.96 13.50 9.79
N LEU A 58 11.86 12.35 9.14
CA LEU A 58 12.84 11.93 8.13
C LEU A 58 12.84 12.87 6.93
N ASP A 59 11.67 13.29 6.44
CA ASP A 59 11.56 14.26 5.34
C ASP A 59 12.10 15.63 5.77
N LYS A 60 11.79 16.07 6.99
CA LYS A 60 12.35 17.31 7.56
C LYS A 60 13.87 17.25 7.67
N ALA A 61 14.42 16.14 8.18
CA ALA A 61 15.85 15.90 8.29
C ALA A 61 16.53 15.91 6.91
N ALA A 62 15.94 15.26 5.90
CA ALA A 62 16.46 15.26 4.53
C ALA A 62 16.49 16.68 3.93
N ASN A 63 15.42 17.46 4.12
CA ASN A 63 15.34 18.85 3.65
C ASN A 63 16.35 19.77 4.37
N GLN A 64 16.49 19.60 5.68
CA GLN A 64 17.48 20.32 6.48
C GLN A 64 18.90 19.97 6.04
N GLY A 65 19.22 18.69 5.87
CA GLY A 65 20.52 18.23 5.37
C GLY A 65 20.86 18.78 3.98
N MET A 66 19.88 18.83 3.07
CA MET A 66 20.05 19.45 1.75
C MET A 66 20.33 20.96 1.86
N THR A 67 19.69 21.64 2.80
CA THR A 67 19.90 23.08 3.05
C THR A 67 21.29 23.35 3.61
N MET A 68 21.71 22.58 4.61
CA MET A 68 23.06 22.63 5.18
C MET A 68 24.14 22.45 4.10
N MET A 69 23.96 21.45 3.23
CA MET A 69 24.87 21.19 2.12
C MET A 69 24.94 22.36 1.13
N LYS A 70 23.80 22.90 0.70
CA LYS A 70 23.74 24.04 -0.22
C LYS A 70 24.41 25.29 0.37
N ASN A 71 24.19 25.56 1.65
CA ASN A 71 24.81 26.69 2.34
C ASN A 71 26.33 26.51 2.43
N ALA A 72 26.81 25.31 2.73
CA ALA A 72 28.24 24.99 2.77
C ALA A 72 28.91 25.15 1.39
N PHE A 73 28.26 24.68 0.33
CA PHE A 73 28.75 24.86 -1.04
C PHE A 73 28.78 26.33 -1.47
N LYS A 74 27.75 27.11 -1.11
CA LYS A 74 27.71 28.55 -1.36
C LYS A 74 28.85 29.26 -0.61
N TYR A 75 29.02 28.96 0.68
CA TYR A 75 30.11 29.50 1.50
C TYR A 75 31.48 29.19 0.89
N GLY A 76 31.73 27.93 0.49
CA GLY A 76 32.97 27.55 -0.17
C GLY A 76 33.21 28.37 -1.44
N LYS A 77 32.21 28.46 -2.33
CA LYS A 77 32.32 29.25 -3.56
C LYS A 77 32.65 30.73 -3.30
N GLU A 78 32.05 31.32 -2.27
CA GLU A 78 32.31 32.72 -1.86
C GLU A 78 33.68 32.89 -1.17
N ASN A 79 34.26 31.81 -0.64
CA ASN A 79 35.52 31.81 0.12
C ASN A 79 36.52 30.79 -0.46
N PRO A 80 37.05 30.98 -1.68
CA PRO A 80 37.92 30.01 -2.36
C PRO A 80 39.19 29.64 -1.58
N ASN A 81 39.70 30.56 -0.75
CA ASN A 81 40.90 30.37 0.06
C ASN A 81 40.66 29.58 1.36
N LYS A 82 39.39 29.38 1.76
CA LYS A 82 39.06 28.60 2.96
C LYS A 82 39.01 27.11 2.64
N ASN A 83 39.37 26.29 3.62
CA ASN A 83 39.22 24.84 3.52
C ASN A 83 37.80 24.46 3.96
N VAL A 84 37.08 23.74 3.10
CA VAL A 84 35.70 23.30 3.37
C VAL A 84 35.57 21.84 2.99
N LEU A 85 35.09 21.03 3.94
CA LEU A 85 34.69 19.65 3.72
C LEU A 85 33.18 19.53 3.93
N VAL A 86 32.50 19.03 2.91
CA VAL A 86 31.11 18.59 3.03
C VAL A 86 31.08 17.08 2.88
N ILE A 87 30.47 16.38 3.83
CA ILE A 87 30.38 14.93 3.82
C ILE A 87 28.92 14.49 4.00
N ASN A 88 28.47 13.56 3.16
CA ASN A 88 27.13 13.00 3.24
C ASN A 88 27.22 11.48 3.45
N SER A 89 26.72 11.01 4.59
CA SER A 89 26.80 9.61 5.04
C SER A 89 25.44 8.92 5.16
N ASN A 90 24.41 9.48 4.53
CA ASN A 90 23.15 8.77 4.34
C ASN A 90 23.36 7.49 3.52
N THR A 91 22.36 6.61 3.47
CA THR A 91 22.50 5.31 2.76
C THR A 91 22.82 5.47 1.27
N ASN A 92 22.28 6.52 0.63
CA ASN A 92 22.65 6.93 -0.73
C ASN A 92 22.61 5.79 -1.78
N GLN A 93 21.57 4.94 -1.70
CA GLN A 93 21.43 3.76 -2.56
C GLN A 93 20.96 4.07 -4.00
N LYS A 94 20.28 5.21 -4.21
CA LYS A 94 19.71 5.57 -5.53
C LYS A 94 20.71 6.37 -6.36
N ILE A 95 21.03 5.89 -7.57
CA ILE A 95 21.94 6.57 -8.50
C ILE A 95 21.48 7.98 -8.82
N SER A 96 20.18 8.20 -9.10
CA SER A 96 19.66 9.50 -9.52
C SER A 96 19.92 10.60 -8.48
N LEU A 97 19.68 10.29 -7.19
CA LEU A 97 19.99 11.19 -6.09
C LEU A 97 21.50 11.44 -5.98
N CYS A 98 22.32 10.40 -6.07
CA CYS A 98 23.78 10.57 -6.00
C CYS A 98 24.30 11.45 -7.14
N LYS A 99 23.83 11.23 -8.38
CA LYS A 99 24.18 12.07 -9.54
C LYS A 99 23.77 13.53 -9.31
N HIS A 100 22.60 13.77 -8.72
CA HIS A 100 22.15 15.12 -8.38
C HIS A 100 23.10 15.80 -7.36
N LEU A 101 23.48 15.10 -6.29
CA LEU A 101 24.40 15.62 -5.28
C LEU A 101 25.79 15.93 -5.86
N LEU A 102 26.31 15.03 -6.70
CA LEU A 102 27.60 15.22 -7.38
C LEU A 102 27.56 16.41 -8.35
N ALA A 103 26.50 16.52 -9.16
CA ALA A 103 26.32 17.66 -10.05
C ALA A 103 26.20 18.99 -9.28
N LEU A 104 25.54 18.97 -8.12
CA LEU A 104 25.47 20.12 -7.23
C LEU A 104 26.86 20.52 -6.72
N ALA A 105 27.66 19.57 -6.23
CA ALA A 105 29.02 19.85 -5.79
C ALA A 105 29.88 20.44 -6.92
N THR A 106 29.83 19.86 -8.13
CA THR A 106 30.54 20.37 -9.31
C THR A 106 30.13 21.79 -9.67
N LYS A 107 28.83 22.12 -9.61
CA LYS A 107 28.31 23.47 -9.86
C LYS A 107 28.92 24.53 -8.93
N TYR A 108 29.30 24.14 -7.71
CA TYR A 108 29.94 25.01 -6.73
C TYR A 108 31.46 24.82 -6.66
N HIS A 109 32.07 24.14 -7.63
CA HIS A 109 33.52 23.91 -7.74
C HIS A 109 34.14 23.04 -6.63
N PHE A 110 33.33 22.19 -5.99
CA PHE A 110 33.84 21.20 -5.03
C PHE A 110 34.37 19.96 -5.75
N LYS A 111 35.57 19.50 -5.35
CA LYS A 111 36.10 18.21 -5.80
C LYS A 111 35.37 17.08 -5.09
N SER A 112 34.75 16.18 -5.85
CA SER A 112 33.96 15.10 -5.27
C SER A 112 34.75 13.79 -5.14
N THR A 113 34.50 13.03 -4.08
CA THR A 113 34.98 11.65 -3.89
C THR A 113 33.81 10.80 -3.40
N VAL A 114 33.66 9.61 -3.96
CA VAL A 114 32.57 8.70 -3.60
C VAL A 114 33.14 7.43 -3.00
N TYR A 115 32.67 7.05 -1.82
CA TYR A 115 33.03 5.80 -1.17
C TYR A 115 31.82 4.88 -1.07
N ARG A 116 32.03 3.59 -1.30
CA ARG A 116 31.02 2.54 -1.15
C ARG A 116 31.47 1.52 -0.10
N LEU A 117 30.61 1.30 0.90
CA LEU A 117 30.91 0.47 2.06
C LEU A 117 29.97 -0.75 2.10
N HIS A 118 30.54 -1.92 2.40
CA HIS A 118 29.86 -3.22 2.46
C HIS A 118 30.09 -3.99 3.76
N ASN A 119 30.43 -3.28 4.85
CA ASN A 119 30.53 -3.92 6.16
C ASN A 119 29.16 -4.40 6.66
N PHE A 120 29.14 -5.41 7.52
CA PHE A 120 27.96 -5.88 8.23
C PHE A 120 28.16 -5.76 9.75
N PHE A 121 28.12 -4.54 10.26
CA PHE A 121 28.04 -4.27 11.69
C PHE A 121 26.62 -4.48 12.23
N GLU A 122 26.52 -4.58 13.55
CA GLU A 122 25.23 -4.65 14.23
C GLU A 122 24.38 -3.42 13.90
N ASN A 123 23.10 -3.68 13.67
CA ASN A 123 22.17 -2.65 13.27
C ASN A 123 21.55 -1.96 14.48
N ILE A 124 22.10 -0.80 14.84
CA ILE A 124 21.72 0.01 16.01
C ILE A 124 20.25 0.48 15.94
N HIS A 125 19.68 0.62 14.74
CA HIS A 125 18.30 1.09 14.56
C HIS A 125 17.28 -0.05 14.41
N HIS A 126 17.69 -1.30 14.67
CA HIS A 126 16.84 -2.49 14.61
C HIS A 126 16.04 -2.64 13.29
N VAL A 127 16.59 -2.14 12.18
CA VAL A 127 15.98 -2.33 10.85
C VAL A 127 16.02 -3.82 10.52
N LYS A 128 14.88 -4.34 10.07
CA LYS A 128 14.70 -5.77 9.78
C LYS A 128 15.76 -6.27 8.81
N GLU A 129 16.30 -7.46 9.05
CA GLU A 129 17.37 -8.05 8.23
C GLU A 129 17.03 -8.01 6.72
N ALA A 130 15.82 -8.42 6.35
CA ALA A 130 15.32 -8.37 4.98
C ALA A 130 15.49 -6.99 4.30
N GLU A 131 15.24 -5.90 5.02
CA GLU A 131 15.41 -4.54 4.50
C GLU A 131 16.87 -4.17 4.31
N VAL A 132 17.76 -4.67 5.19
CA VAL A 132 19.22 -4.52 5.09
C VAL A 132 19.75 -5.27 3.87
N LEU A 133 19.32 -6.52 3.66
CA LEU A 133 19.73 -7.33 2.50
C LEU A 133 19.22 -6.70 1.19
N ALA A 134 17.97 -6.25 1.14
CA ALA A 134 17.44 -5.55 -0.02
C ALA A 134 18.18 -4.23 -0.29
N ALA A 135 18.59 -3.51 0.77
CA ALA A 135 19.43 -2.32 0.66
C ALA A 135 20.82 -2.62 0.10
N TYR A 136 21.45 -3.72 0.54
CA TYR A 136 22.71 -4.21 0.02
C TYR A 136 22.61 -4.52 -1.49
N ILE A 137 21.62 -5.31 -1.90
CA ILE A 137 21.42 -5.68 -3.31
C ILE A 137 21.18 -4.43 -4.17
N ARG A 138 20.35 -3.50 -3.69
CA ARG A 138 20.14 -2.22 -4.39
C ARG A 138 21.43 -1.43 -4.52
N LEU A 139 22.25 -1.36 -3.48
CA LEU A 139 23.53 -0.65 -3.51
C LEU A 139 24.46 -1.24 -4.59
N ASP A 140 24.57 -2.57 -4.65
CA ASP A 140 25.40 -3.28 -5.62
C ASP A 140 24.92 -3.12 -7.07
N LYS A 141 23.60 -3.21 -7.28
CA LYS A 141 23.01 -2.98 -8.62
C LYS A 141 23.21 -1.56 -9.12
N ASN A 142 23.38 -0.61 -8.20
CA ASN A 142 23.41 0.82 -8.47
C ASN A 142 24.83 1.42 -8.43
N LYS A 143 25.84 0.70 -8.93
CA LYS A 143 27.24 1.13 -8.97
C LYS A 143 27.43 2.47 -9.71
N LEU A 144 28.17 3.41 -9.14
CA LEU A 144 28.66 4.60 -9.86
C LEU A 144 29.99 4.31 -10.57
N LYS A 145 30.29 5.06 -11.63
CA LYS A 145 31.47 4.83 -12.47
C LYS A 145 32.80 5.01 -11.71
N ASP A 146 32.89 6.04 -10.88
CA ASP A 146 34.13 6.47 -10.22
C ASP A 146 34.05 6.35 -8.68
N GLU A 147 33.27 5.39 -8.16
CA GLU A 147 33.21 5.13 -6.73
C GLU A 147 34.32 4.21 -6.24
N ILE A 148 34.85 4.52 -5.06
CA ILE A 148 35.90 3.77 -4.39
C ILE A 148 35.26 2.73 -3.48
N ASP A 149 35.52 1.46 -3.77
CA ASP A 149 35.10 0.34 -2.94
C ASP A 149 36.01 0.22 -1.71
N VAL A 150 35.47 0.49 -0.53
CA VAL A 150 36.21 0.39 0.74
C VAL A 150 36.19 -1.07 1.19
N ALA A 151 37.37 -1.66 1.35
CA ALA A 151 37.50 -3.04 1.80
C ALA A 151 36.79 -3.23 3.16
N PRO A 152 35.90 -4.24 3.29
CA PRO A 152 35.16 -4.43 4.52
C PRO A 152 36.05 -5.02 5.61
N ILE A 153 36.12 -4.34 6.74
CA ILE A 153 36.73 -4.84 7.98
C ILE A 153 35.84 -5.86 8.70
N ARG A 154 34.52 -5.80 8.47
CA ARG A 154 33.54 -6.80 8.92
C ARG A 154 32.75 -7.29 7.72
N PRO A 155 33.28 -8.26 6.95
CA PRO A 155 32.61 -8.77 5.75
C PRO A 155 31.30 -9.49 6.08
N MET A 156 30.46 -9.69 5.07
CA MET A 156 29.27 -10.53 5.21
C MET A 156 29.62 -11.95 5.65
N THR A 157 28.76 -12.54 6.47
CA THR A 157 28.87 -13.96 6.83
C THR A 157 28.40 -14.83 5.68
N ARG A 158 28.77 -16.12 5.70
CA ARG A 158 28.29 -17.11 4.73
C ARG A 158 26.76 -17.19 4.70
N GLU A 159 26.11 -17.15 5.85
CA GLU A 159 24.65 -17.16 5.96
C GLU A 159 24.01 -15.96 5.24
N ILE A 160 24.55 -14.75 5.45
CA ILE A 160 24.08 -13.54 4.77
C ILE A 160 24.29 -13.64 3.26
N GLN A 161 25.44 -14.18 2.84
CA GLN A 161 25.75 -14.39 1.44
C GLN A 161 24.75 -15.35 0.78
N GLU A 162 24.42 -16.47 1.44
CA GLU A 162 23.43 -17.44 0.97
C GLU A 162 22.03 -16.80 0.85
N LYS A 163 21.60 -16.01 1.85
CA LYS A 163 20.32 -15.26 1.79
C LYS A 163 20.28 -14.23 0.65
N ILE A 164 21.38 -13.51 0.41
CA ILE A 164 21.48 -12.55 -0.70
C ILE A 164 21.35 -13.26 -2.04
N GLU A 165 21.97 -14.43 -2.19
CA GLU A 165 21.89 -15.20 -3.43
C GLU A 165 20.49 -15.76 -3.65
N GLN A 166 19.84 -16.26 -2.59
CA GLN A 166 18.43 -16.66 -2.63
C GLN A 166 17.52 -15.51 -3.05
N LEU A 167 17.70 -14.31 -2.49
CA LEU A 167 16.95 -13.11 -2.90
C LEU A 167 17.14 -12.78 -4.39
N ARG A 168 18.37 -12.92 -4.92
CA ARG A 168 18.67 -12.66 -6.34
C ARG A 168 18.04 -13.70 -7.28
N ILE A 169 17.96 -14.95 -6.84
CA ILE A 169 17.30 -16.03 -7.57
C ILE A 169 15.80 -15.80 -7.55
N PHE A 170 15.22 -15.52 -6.37
CA PHE A 170 13.80 -15.25 -6.19
C PHE A 170 13.30 -14.14 -7.11
N ASP A 171 14.01 -13.01 -7.19
CA ASP A 171 13.67 -11.87 -8.07
C ASP A 171 13.58 -12.24 -9.57
N LYS A 172 14.14 -13.39 -9.98
CA LYS A 172 14.14 -13.87 -11.37
C LYS A 172 13.22 -15.06 -11.61
N LYS A 173 12.75 -15.73 -10.55
CA LYS A 173 11.94 -16.95 -10.65
C LYS A 173 10.47 -16.57 -10.96
N PRO A 174 9.79 -17.24 -11.90
CA PRO A 174 8.36 -17.06 -12.08
C PRO A 174 7.61 -17.54 -10.82
N LEU A 175 6.45 -16.94 -10.56
CA LEU A 175 5.59 -17.39 -9.47
C LEU A 175 4.97 -18.75 -9.82
N GLU A 176 5.09 -19.69 -8.89
CA GLU A 176 4.51 -21.03 -8.99
C GLU A 176 3.17 -21.07 -8.26
N TYR A 177 2.14 -21.62 -8.92
CA TYR A 177 0.84 -21.82 -8.30
C TYR A 177 0.83 -23.14 -7.52
N ASP A 178 0.54 -23.07 -6.22
CA ASP A 178 0.32 -24.26 -5.41
C ASP A 178 -1.12 -24.75 -5.64
N SER A 179 -1.26 -25.85 -6.38
CA SER A 179 -2.55 -26.47 -6.67
C SER A 179 -3.21 -27.14 -5.46
N GLN A 180 -2.46 -27.49 -4.42
CA GLN A 180 -3.00 -28.11 -3.21
C GLN A 180 -3.55 -27.04 -2.25
N LYS A 181 -2.83 -25.94 -2.10
CA LYS A 181 -3.22 -24.79 -1.26
C LYS A 181 -4.05 -23.74 -2.03
N HIS A 182 -4.18 -23.91 -3.35
CA HIS A 182 -4.85 -23.00 -4.27
C HIS A 182 -4.39 -21.54 -4.13
N THR A 183 -3.07 -21.30 -4.13
CA THR A 183 -2.48 -19.97 -3.90
C THR A 183 -1.14 -19.81 -4.62
N TYR A 184 -0.79 -18.57 -4.97
CA TYR A 184 0.57 -18.19 -5.40
C TYR A 184 1.49 -17.83 -4.22
N ILE A 185 0.98 -17.85 -2.99
CA ILE A 185 1.74 -17.46 -1.79
C ILE A 185 2.47 -18.69 -1.24
N SER A 186 3.76 -18.82 -1.56
CA SER A 186 4.63 -19.84 -1.01
C SER A 186 5.40 -19.34 0.22
N ASP A 187 5.99 -20.26 0.98
CA ASP A 187 6.91 -19.91 2.08
C ASP A 187 8.10 -19.11 1.56
N GLU A 188 8.64 -19.48 0.40
CA GLU A 188 9.69 -18.73 -0.31
C GLU A 188 9.22 -17.29 -0.62
N TYR A 189 8.00 -17.11 -1.11
CA TYR A 189 7.44 -15.80 -1.42
C TYR A 189 7.30 -14.92 -0.16
N LEU A 190 6.77 -15.50 0.92
CA LEU A 190 6.69 -14.83 2.22
C LEU A 190 8.08 -14.50 2.76
N ALA A 191 9.07 -15.35 2.47
CA ALA A 191 10.42 -15.26 2.98
C ALA A 191 11.35 -14.39 2.13
N PHE A 192 10.96 -13.91 0.95
CA PHE A 192 11.87 -13.13 0.08
C PHE A 192 11.23 -11.90 -0.56
N ASN A 193 9.90 -11.81 -0.70
CA ASN A 193 9.24 -10.62 -1.26
C ASN A 193 8.94 -9.52 -0.21
N TYR A 194 9.82 -9.37 0.78
CA TYR A 194 9.59 -8.47 1.90
C TYR A 194 9.47 -7.01 1.47
N GLY A 195 8.55 -6.30 2.12
CA GLY A 195 8.29 -4.89 1.87
C GLY A 195 7.31 -4.62 0.74
N ASN A 196 6.95 -5.60 -0.08
CA ASN A 196 5.82 -5.50 -1.02
C ASN A 196 4.48 -5.86 -0.36
N PHE A 197 4.52 -6.44 0.83
CA PHE A 197 3.37 -6.68 1.69
C PHE A 197 3.71 -6.42 3.16
N THR A 198 2.69 -6.38 4.00
CA THR A 198 2.76 -6.35 5.46
C THR A 198 2.12 -7.62 6.01
N ALA A 199 2.78 -8.25 6.98
CA ALA A 199 2.20 -9.31 7.80
C ALA A 199 1.98 -8.76 9.21
N LYS A 200 0.72 -8.64 9.65
CA LYS A 200 0.37 -8.14 10.97
C LYS A 200 -0.18 -9.27 11.82
N TYR A 201 0.56 -9.67 12.85
CA TYR A 201 0.09 -10.63 13.84
C TYR A 201 -1.07 -10.07 14.66
N SER A 202 -2.05 -10.92 14.95
CA SER A 202 -3.18 -10.56 15.80
C SER A 202 -2.75 -10.52 17.27
N LYS A 203 -3.32 -9.58 18.01
CA LYS A 203 -3.15 -9.52 19.47
C LYS A 203 -4.03 -10.54 20.17
N ASN A 204 -5.24 -10.76 19.65
CA ASN A 204 -6.21 -11.69 20.21
C ASN A 204 -5.91 -13.15 19.84
N TYR A 205 -5.29 -13.37 18.67
CA TYR A 205 -4.89 -14.69 18.17
C TYR A 205 -3.42 -14.65 17.73
N PRO A 206 -2.45 -14.78 18.64
CA PRO A 206 -1.03 -14.59 18.34
C PRO A 206 -0.49 -15.51 17.24
N ASP A 207 -1.11 -16.68 17.05
CA ASP A 207 -0.77 -17.64 15.99
C ASP A 207 -1.28 -17.24 14.60
N LEU A 208 -2.07 -16.17 14.48
CA LEU A 208 -2.62 -15.68 13.22
C LEU A 208 -1.95 -14.37 12.76
N LYS A 209 -1.72 -14.26 11.46
CA LYS A 209 -1.25 -13.03 10.80
C LYS A 209 -2.13 -12.65 9.61
N VAL A 210 -2.40 -11.36 9.49
CA VAL A 210 -3.11 -10.77 8.34
C VAL A 210 -2.09 -10.28 7.30
N LEU A 211 -2.22 -10.74 6.06
CA LEU A 211 -1.41 -10.33 4.93
C LEU A 211 -2.12 -9.23 4.11
N LYS A 212 -1.38 -8.15 3.84
CA LYS A 212 -1.87 -7.02 3.05
C LYS A 212 -0.76 -6.48 2.15
N TYR A 213 -1.01 -6.29 0.85
CA TYR A 213 -0.06 -5.63 -0.04
C TYR A 213 0.29 -4.20 0.45
N ALA A 214 1.53 -3.79 0.24
CA ALA A 214 2.03 -2.49 0.66
C ALA A 214 1.44 -1.37 -0.20
N ARG A 215 1.28 -0.16 0.37
CA ARG A 215 0.74 1.00 -0.35
C ARG A 215 1.50 1.30 -1.66
N LYS A 216 2.83 1.15 -1.67
CA LYS A 216 3.65 1.36 -2.87
C LYS A 216 3.31 0.40 -4.02
N VAL A 217 2.80 -0.81 -3.73
CA VAL A 217 2.38 -1.77 -4.76
C VAL A 217 1.18 -1.20 -5.52
N PHE A 218 0.22 -0.65 -4.78
CA PHE A 218 -0.95 0.01 -5.36
C PHE A 218 -0.56 1.24 -6.19
N TYR A 219 0.22 2.18 -5.62
CA TYR A 219 0.57 3.42 -6.30
C TYR A 219 1.45 3.22 -7.55
N ASN A 220 2.35 2.23 -7.51
CA ASN A 220 3.24 1.94 -8.63
C ASN A 220 2.65 0.92 -9.61
N ASN A 221 1.43 0.43 -9.36
CA ASN A 221 0.80 -0.67 -10.11
C ASN A 221 1.71 -1.93 -10.24
N ASN A 222 2.42 -2.27 -9.17
CA ASN A 222 3.41 -3.35 -9.13
C ASN A 222 2.83 -4.68 -8.61
N PHE A 223 1.56 -4.97 -8.91
CA PHE A 223 0.94 -6.22 -8.51
C PHE A 223 1.56 -7.42 -9.27
N ASP A 224 1.57 -8.56 -8.59
CA ASP A 224 1.75 -9.92 -9.10
C ASP A 224 0.62 -10.79 -8.49
N ASP A 225 0.48 -12.05 -8.93
CA ASP A 225 -0.67 -12.88 -8.57
C ASP A 225 -0.76 -13.17 -7.05
N ALA A 226 0.36 -13.29 -6.36
CA ALA A 226 0.40 -13.45 -4.91
C ALA A 226 -0.04 -12.16 -4.18
N LEU A 227 0.39 -10.99 -4.62
CA LEU A 227 -0.05 -9.70 -4.05
C LEU A 227 -1.53 -9.43 -4.28
N LEU A 228 -2.13 -9.98 -5.35
CA LEU A 228 -3.58 -9.90 -5.54
C LEU A 228 -4.32 -10.60 -4.41
N GLU A 229 -3.80 -11.71 -3.90
CA GLU A 229 -4.40 -12.48 -2.79
C GLU A 229 -4.20 -11.82 -1.43
N MET A 230 -3.12 -11.04 -1.25
CA MET A 230 -2.80 -10.35 0.00
C MET A 230 -3.65 -9.10 0.22
N ARG A 231 -4.96 -9.26 0.36
CA ARG A 231 -5.92 -8.18 0.65
C ARG A 231 -6.76 -8.49 1.91
N GLY A 232 -6.07 -8.90 2.98
CA GLY A 232 -6.69 -9.33 4.23
C GLY A 232 -6.69 -10.84 4.45
N LEU A 233 -5.97 -11.60 3.63
CA LEU A 233 -5.77 -13.04 3.82
C LEU A 233 -5.19 -13.30 5.21
N VAL A 234 -5.74 -14.27 5.94
CA VAL A 234 -5.23 -14.64 7.27
C VAL A 234 -4.57 -16.00 7.16
N MET A 235 -3.34 -16.10 7.67
CA MET A 235 -2.60 -17.34 7.77
C MET A 235 -2.29 -17.67 9.23
N ASP A 236 -2.16 -18.95 9.54
CA ASP A 236 -1.62 -19.41 10.82
C ASP A 236 -0.07 -19.37 10.84
N LYS A 237 0.51 -19.87 11.94
CA LYS A 237 1.96 -19.97 12.16
C LYS A 237 2.68 -20.89 11.17
N ALA A 238 1.98 -21.86 10.60
CA ALA A 238 2.48 -22.80 9.61
C ALA A 238 2.19 -22.33 8.17
N ASN A 239 1.74 -21.08 7.99
CA ASN A 239 1.37 -20.48 6.70
C ASN A 239 0.20 -21.19 6.01
N ASN A 240 -0.65 -21.90 6.75
CA ASN A 240 -1.93 -22.39 6.25
C ASN A 240 -2.94 -21.25 6.19
N ILE A 241 -3.76 -21.19 5.14
CA ILE A 241 -4.77 -20.14 4.96
C ILE A 241 -5.98 -20.46 5.83
N ILE A 242 -6.30 -19.56 6.76
CA ILE A 242 -7.43 -19.69 7.70
C ILE A 242 -8.62 -18.83 7.29
N VAL A 243 -8.38 -17.65 6.70
CA VAL A 243 -9.43 -16.75 6.19
C VAL A 243 -9.03 -16.29 4.80
N ARG A 244 -9.96 -16.38 3.84
CA ARG A 244 -9.71 -16.07 2.43
C ARG A 244 -10.70 -15.02 1.89
N PRO A 245 -10.37 -13.70 1.98
CA PRO A 245 -11.17 -12.65 1.38
C PRO A 245 -10.98 -12.52 -0.14
N PHE A 246 -11.72 -11.61 -0.76
CA PHE A 246 -11.54 -11.28 -2.18
C PHE A 246 -10.10 -10.90 -2.54
N LYS A 247 -9.65 -11.42 -3.68
CA LYS A 247 -8.46 -10.92 -4.38
C LYS A 247 -8.64 -9.45 -4.80
N LYS A 248 -7.54 -8.75 -5.08
CA LYS A 248 -7.56 -7.39 -5.62
C LYS A 248 -8.20 -7.37 -7.02
N VAL A 249 -9.35 -6.72 -7.12
CA VAL A 249 -10.03 -6.43 -8.39
C VAL A 249 -9.68 -5.02 -8.88
N PHE A 250 -9.51 -4.85 -10.18
CA PHE A 250 -9.16 -3.59 -10.84
C PHE A 250 -10.39 -2.84 -11.36
N ASN A 251 -10.32 -1.51 -11.41
CA ASN A 251 -11.32 -0.73 -12.14
C ASN A 251 -11.15 -0.95 -13.65
N TYR A 252 -12.22 -0.76 -14.43
CA TYR A 252 -12.17 -0.84 -15.89
C TYR A 252 -11.06 0.06 -16.47
N SER A 253 -10.96 1.30 -15.99
CA SER A 253 -9.92 2.26 -16.40
C SER A 253 -8.49 1.81 -16.09
N GLU A 254 -8.27 1.03 -15.02
CA GLU A 254 -6.97 0.44 -14.72
C GLU A 254 -6.64 -0.65 -15.77
N ARG A 255 -7.62 -1.48 -16.13
CA ARG A 255 -7.42 -2.62 -17.06
C ARG A 255 -7.22 -2.18 -18.51
N VAL A 256 -7.86 -1.11 -18.97
CA VAL A 256 -7.67 -0.60 -20.35
C VAL A 256 -6.48 0.37 -20.50
N SER A 257 -5.76 0.66 -19.41
CA SER A 257 -4.60 1.54 -19.47
C SER A 257 -3.45 0.91 -20.28
N LYS A 258 -2.67 1.73 -21.00
CA LYS A 258 -1.60 1.29 -21.92
C LYS A 258 -0.58 0.32 -21.29
N ASN A 259 -0.33 0.47 -19.99
CA ASN A 259 0.65 -0.34 -19.24
C ASN A 259 -0.03 -1.22 -18.17
N SER A 260 -1.29 -1.61 -18.39
CA SER A 260 -1.97 -2.54 -17.49
C SER A 260 -1.25 -3.88 -17.50
N LYS A 261 -0.90 -4.39 -16.31
CA LYS A 261 -0.41 -5.75 -16.14
C LYS A 261 -1.49 -6.81 -16.34
N TYR A 262 -2.75 -6.41 -16.17
CA TYR A 262 -3.92 -7.27 -16.29
C TYR A 262 -4.90 -6.65 -17.28
N PRO A 263 -4.51 -6.55 -18.57
CA PRO A 263 -5.33 -5.90 -19.58
C PRO A 263 -6.64 -6.64 -19.78
N ILE A 264 -7.66 -5.90 -20.21
CA ILE A 264 -8.91 -6.49 -20.67
C ILE A 264 -9.32 -5.86 -21.99
N ASN A 265 -9.88 -6.67 -22.88
CA ASN A 265 -10.55 -6.23 -24.08
C ASN A 265 -11.98 -6.74 -24.02
N ILE A 266 -12.95 -5.83 -24.08
CA ILE A 266 -14.38 -6.13 -24.02
C ILE A 266 -15.07 -5.22 -25.03
N ASP A 267 -15.86 -5.81 -25.92
CA ASP A 267 -16.60 -5.05 -26.92
C ASP A 267 -17.93 -4.54 -26.37
N ASP A 268 -18.52 -3.58 -27.08
CA ASP A 268 -19.75 -2.90 -26.66
C ASP A 268 -20.98 -3.82 -26.63
N ASN A 269 -20.98 -4.91 -27.40
CA ASN A 269 -22.08 -5.89 -27.45
C ASN A 269 -21.87 -7.07 -26.50
N HIS A 270 -20.68 -7.21 -25.91
CA HIS A 270 -20.39 -8.25 -24.92
C HIS A 270 -21.39 -8.19 -23.77
N LEU A 271 -21.94 -9.34 -23.40
CA LEU A 271 -22.98 -9.43 -22.40
C LEU A 271 -22.36 -9.52 -21.00
N VAL A 272 -22.88 -8.71 -20.09
CA VAL A 272 -22.39 -8.59 -18.72
C VAL A 272 -23.53 -8.63 -17.71
N ASP A 273 -23.20 -9.10 -16.51
CA ASP A 273 -24.03 -8.98 -15.32
C ASP A 273 -23.45 -7.89 -14.41
N LEU A 274 -24.29 -6.99 -13.93
CA LEU A 274 -23.92 -5.90 -13.03
C LEU A 274 -24.46 -6.19 -11.64
N VAL A 275 -23.59 -6.08 -10.65
CA VAL A 275 -23.95 -6.08 -9.22
C VAL A 275 -23.71 -4.69 -8.68
N VAL A 276 -24.73 -4.04 -8.10
CA VAL A 276 -24.59 -2.71 -7.50
C VAL A 276 -23.51 -2.75 -6.43
N LYS A 277 -22.52 -1.87 -6.57
CA LYS A 277 -21.46 -1.77 -5.59
C LYS A 277 -21.90 -0.85 -4.44
N VAL A 278 -22.30 -1.47 -3.34
CA VAL A 278 -22.55 -0.77 -2.06
C VAL A 278 -21.26 -0.07 -1.59
N ASN A 279 -21.39 1.14 -1.04
CA ASN A 279 -20.27 1.95 -0.57
C ASN A 279 -20.11 1.85 0.95
N GLY A 280 -19.49 0.76 1.41
CA GLY A 280 -19.18 0.52 2.82
C GLY A 280 -17.69 0.20 3.04
N PHE A 281 -17.38 -0.45 4.15
CA PHE A 281 -16.12 -1.16 4.35
C PHE A 281 -16.33 -2.68 4.30
N LEU A 282 -15.26 -3.40 3.92
CA LEU A 282 -15.30 -4.86 3.85
C LEU A 282 -15.18 -5.47 5.25
N GLY A 283 -16.26 -6.08 5.73
CA GLY A 283 -16.29 -7.00 6.85
C GLY A 283 -16.11 -8.45 6.39
N VAL A 284 -15.34 -9.22 7.14
CA VAL A 284 -14.97 -10.60 6.80
C VAL A 284 -15.29 -11.50 7.99
N CYS A 285 -16.04 -12.58 7.75
CA CYS A 285 -16.44 -13.55 8.77
C CYS A 285 -16.07 -14.96 8.33
N THR A 286 -15.46 -15.78 9.19
CA THR A 286 -15.16 -17.18 8.88
C THR A 286 -15.32 -18.04 10.11
N TYR A 287 -16.22 -19.02 10.06
CA TYR A 287 -16.26 -20.07 11.07
C TYR A 287 -15.16 -21.08 10.76
N VAL A 288 -14.21 -21.22 11.69
CA VAL A 288 -13.06 -22.11 11.55
C VAL A 288 -13.42 -23.47 12.15
N ASP A 289 -13.22 -24.53 11.37
CA ASP A 289 -13.47 -25.92 11.78
C ASP A 289 -12.38 -26.82 11.20
N LEU A 290 -11.23 -26.84 11.87
CA LEU A 290 -10.04 -27.54 11.42
C LEU A 290 -10.12 -29.03 11.76
N ASP A 291 -9.62 -29.86 10.86
CA ASP A 291 -9.50 -31.30 11.11
C ASP A 291 -8.31 -31.63 12.02
N LYS A 292 -8.34 -32.81 12.63
CA LYS A 292 -7.31 -33.27 13.60
C LYS A 292 -5.89 -33.35 13.04
N ASN A 293 -5.72 -33.37 11.72
CA ASN A 293 -4.40 -33.42 11.09
C ASN A 293 -3.86 -32.02 10.77
N HIS A 294 -4.62 -30.95 11.03
CA HIS A 294 -4.16 -29.58 10.83
C HIS A 294 -3.23 -29.13 11.96
N ASP A 295 -2.14 -28.45 11.62
CA ASP A 295 -1.12 -27.94 12.58
C ASP A 295 -1.66 -26.97 13.66
N SER A 296 -2.88 -26.50 13.46
CA SER A 296 -3.56 -25.51 14.31
C SER A 296 -4.86 -26.08 14.89
N PHE A 297 -5.03 -27.42 14.90
CA PHE A 297 -6.22 -28.07 15.43
C PHE A 297 -6.52 -27.67 16.89
N ASP A 298 -5.49 -27.64 17.73
CA ASP A 298 -5.59 -27.28 19.16
C ASP A 298 -5.53 -25.76 19.42
N SER A 299 -5.61 -24.93 18.38
CA SER A 299 -5.56 -23.48 18.55
C SER A 299 -6.87 -22.92 19.10
N ASP A 300 -6.78 -21.86 19.91
CA ASP A 300 -7.94 -21.20 20.54
C ASP A 300 -8.93 -20.58 19.53
N PHE A 301 -8.52 -20.42 18.27
CA PHE A 301 -9.38 -19.92 17.20
C PHE A 301 -10.14 -21.03 16.47
N ASN A 302 -9.79 -22.31 16.67
CA ASN A 302 -10.56 -23.41 16.10
C ASN A 302 -11.95 -23.48 16.75
N HIS A 303 -12.97 -23.82 15.95
CA HIS A 303 -14.39 -23.78 16.34
C HIS A 303 -14.89 -22.39 16.80
N GLN A 304 -14.22 -21.31 16.36
CA GLN A 304 -14.64 -19.93 16.57
C GLN A 304 -14.99 -19.25 15.24
N VAL A 305 -15.78 -18.18 15.32
CA VAL A 305 -15.94 -17.24 14.19
C VAL A 305 -14.89 -16.15 14.30
N LEU A 306 -14.04 -16.07 13.28
CA LEU A 306 -13.09 -14.99 13.10
C LEU A 306 -13.75 -13.83 12.38
N TYR A 307 -13.62 -12.64 12.96
CA TYR A 307 -14.06 -11.38 12.37
C TYR A 307 -12.85 -10.54 12.00
N SER A 308 -12.73 -10.17 10.74
CA SER A 308 -11.58 -9.43 10.25
C SER A 308 -11.98 -8.38 9.21
N THR A 309 -10.98 -7.60 8.80
CA THR A 309 -11.07 -6.64 7.70
C THR A 309 -9.86 -6.84 6.79
N THR A 310 -9.74 -6.01 5.74
CA THR A 310 -8.58 -6.05 4.82
C THR A 310 -7.20 -5.89 5.48
N GLY A 311 -7.09 -5.50 6.75
CA GLY A 311 -5.79 -5.27 7.40
C GLY A 311 -5.67 -5.61 8.88
N SER A 312 -6.69 -6.19 9.51
CA SER A 312 -6.62 -6.51 10.94
C SER A 312 -7.71 -7.49 11.39
N LEU A 313 -7.36 -8.30 12.39
CA LEU A 313 -8.30 -9.05 13.24
C LEU A 313 -8.70 -8.25 14.50
N ASP A 314 -7.88 -7.28 14.93
CA ASP A 314 -8.07 -6.60 16.22
C ASP A 314 -8.52 -5.12 16.13
N SER A 315 -8.74 -4.58 14.93
CA SER A 315 -9.09 -3.16 14.78
C SER A 315 -10.51 -2.87 15.25
N ASP A 316 -10.86 -1.61 15.50
CA ASP A 316 -12.24 -1.24 15.83
C ASP A 316 -13.22 -1.60 14.70
N PHE A 317 -12.78 -1.54 13.44
CA PHE A 317 -13.55 -2.07 12.30
C PHE A 317 -13.78 -3.59 12.34
N ALA A 318 -12.86 -4.37 12.94
CA ALA A 318 -13.05 -5.81 13.09
C ALA A 318 -14.07 -6.09 14.22
N LYS A 319 -14.05 -5.29 15.30
CA LYS A 319 -15.10 -5.32 16.33
C LYS A 319 -16.46 -4.89 15.76
N MET A 320 -16.48 -3.86 14.92
CA MET A 320 -17.69 -3.42 14.22
C MET A 320 -18.23 -4.52 13.31
N THR A 321 -17.35 -5.21 12.57
CA THR A 321 -17.71 -6.41 11.80
C THR A 321 -18.39 -7.46 12.68
N LYS A 322 -17.81 -7.79 13.84
CA LYS A 322 -18.43 -8.70 14.82
C LYS A 322 -19.82 -8.23 15.24
N ASN A 323 -19.96 -6.96 15.64
CA ASN A 323 -21.23 -6.42 16.13
C ASN A 323 -22.34 -6.53 15.08
N HIS A 324 -22.02 -6.27 13.81
CA HIS A 324 -22.97 -6.42 12.70
C HIS A 324 -23.30 -7.87 12.38
N CYS A 325 -22.28 -8.73 12.35
CA CYS A 325 -22.37 -10.05 11.73
C CYS A 325 -22.54 -11.22 12.69
N GLN A 326 -22.35 -11.05 14.01
CA GLN A 326 -22.47 -12.15 14.99
C GLN A 326 -23.86 -12.82 15.01
N LYS A 327 -24.90 -12.09 14.63
CA LYS A 327 -26.25 -12.65 14.48
C LYS A 327 -26.36 -13.71 13.37
N TYR A 328 -25.38 -13.79 12.46
CA TYR A 328 -25.31 -14.78 11.38
C TYR A 328 -24.39 -15.97 11.71
N GLU A 329 -23.85 -16.10 12.93
CA GLU A 329 -23.00 -17.25 13.29
C GLU A 329 -23.64 -18.62 13.00
N PRO A 330 -24.95 -18.85 13.23
CA PRO A 330 -25.59 -20.12 12.86
C PRO A 330 -25.51 -20.43 11.36
N LEU A 331 -25.53 -19.40 10.50
CA LEU A 331 -25.33 -19.56 9.06
C LEU A 331 -23.87 -19.90 8.75
N PHE A 332 -22.92 -19.21 9.37
CA PHE A 332 -21.49 -19.48 9.15
C PHE A 332 -21.11 -20.92 9.52
N LYS A 333 -21.71 -21.47 10.59
CA LYS A 333 -21.51 -22.86 11.03
C LYS A 333 -22.05 -23.91 10.06
N GLN A 334 -23.02 -23.56 9.21
CA GLN A 334 -23.50 -24.45 8.13
C GLN A 334 -22.49 -24.54 6.97
N TYR A 335 -21.57 -23.57 6.89
CA TYR A 335 -20.53 -23.49 5.87
C TYR A 335 -19.16 -23.38 6.55
N PRO A 336 -18.72 -24.41 7.29
CA PRO A 336 -17.42 -24.40 7.95
C PRO A 336 -16.30 -24.14 6.94
N ASN A 337 -15.31 -23.35 7.35
CA ASN A 337 -14.18 -22.94 6.52
C ASN A 337 -14.58 -22.24 5.21
N HIS A 338 -15.69 -21.50 5.24
CA HIS A 338 -16.04 -20.54 4.21
C HIS A 338 -15.97 -19.11 4.77
N THR A 339 -15.36 -18.23 3.99
CA THR A 339 -15.23 -16.82 4.31
C THR A 339 -16.40 -16.05 3.73
N PHE A 340 -17.32 -15.61 4.59
CA PHE A 340 -18.41 -14.70 4.26
C PHE A 340 -17.90 -13.27 4.24
N LEU A 341 -18.29 -12.53 3.21
CA LEU A 341 -17.81 -11.19 2.91
C LEU A 341 -19.01 -10.25 2.86
N PHE A 342 -18.95 -9.19 3.67
CA PHE A 342 -20.01 -8.20 3.79
C PHE A 342 -19.47 -6.83 3.44
N GLU A 343 -20.26 -6.04 2.70
CA GLU A 343 -20.09 -4.59 2.72
C GLU A 343 -20.89 -4.07 3.91
N ILE A 344 -20.22 -3.48 4.89
CA ILE A 344 -20.81 -2.94 6.12
C ILE A 344 -20.89 -1.43 5.99
N THR A 345 -22.09 -0.89 6.22
CA THR A 345 -22.42 0.53 6.24
C THR A 345 -22.81 0.89 7.67
N ASP A 346 -21.88 1.50 8.40
CA ASP A 346 -22.10 1.91 9.80
C ASP A 346 -22.09 3.44 9.91
N LYS A 347 -22.90 3.97 10.82
CA LYS A 347 -23.00 5.42 11.06
C LYS A 347 -21.69 6.08 11.51
N ASN A 348 -20.78 5.31 12.08
CA ASN A 348 -19.46 5.79 12.52
C ASN A 348 -18.39 5.64 11.44
N ASP A 349 -18.69 5.01 10.29
CA ASP A 349 -17.82 4.98 9.12
C ASP A 349 -18.38 5.85 8.00
N VAL A 350 -17.63 6.89 7.67
CA VAL A 350 -18.04 7.92 6.75
C VAL A 350 -17.70 7.51 5.33
N HIS A 351 -18.74 7.39 4.51
CA HIS A 351 -18.65 7.00 3.11
C HIS A 351 -19.18 8.08 2.17
N ILE A 352 -18.87 7.93 0.88
CA ILE A 352 -19.10 8.97 -0.14
C ILE A 352 -20.55 8.93 -0.62
N ILE A 353 -21.11 7.73 -0.71
CA ILE A 353 -22.51 7.53 -1.02
C ILE A 353 -23.26 7.35 0.28
N LYS A 354 -24.43 7.98 0.38
CA LYS A 354 -25.36 7.73 1.47
C LYS A 354 -26.02 6.38 1.24
N GLU A 355 -25.65 5.40 2.06
CA GLU A 355 -26.19 4.05 2.04
C GLU A 355 -27.14 3.82 3.22
N ASP A 356 -28.04 2.85 3.07
CA ASP A 356 -28.78 2.33 4.22
C ASP A 356 -27.82 1.59 5.15
N PHE A 357 -27.91 1.84 6.46
CA PHE A 357 -27.05 1.19 7.43
C PHE A 357 -27.33 -0.32 7.54
N GLY A 358 -26.28 -1.07 7.92
CA GLY A 358 -26.32 -2.50 8.13
C GLY A 358 -25.21 -3.21 7.36
N GLU A 359 -25.47 -4.48 7.04
CA GLU A 359 -24.50 -5.33 6.35
C GLU A 359 -25.16 -6.01 5.15
N THR A 360 -24.44 -6.01 4.03
CA THR A 360 -24.89 -6.61 2.77
C THR A 360 -23.94 -7.74 2.42
N LEU A 361 -24.47 -8.96 2.28
CA LEU A 361 -23.67 -10.10 1.84
C LEU A 361 -23.22 -9.84 0.40
N ILE A 362 -21.92 -9.88 0.14
CA ILE A 362 -21.33 -9.63 -1.18
C ILE A 362 -20.45 -10.78 -1.68
N GLY A 363 -20.14 -11.76 -0.84
CA GLY A 363 -19.37 -12.93 -1.27
C GLY A 363 -19.29 -14.03 -0.23
N VAL A 364 -19.02 -15.23 -0.71
CA VAL A 364 -18.62 -16.39 0.09
C VAL A 364 -17.50 -17.09 -0.66
N ILE A 365 -16.40 -17.37 0.03
CA ILE A 365 -15.22 -18.01 -0.56
C ILE A 365 -14.86 -19.26 0.24
N ASN A 366 -14.71 -20.40 -0.42
CA ASN A 366 -14.18 -21.60 0.20
C ASN A 366 -12.68 -21.42 0.51
N VAL A 367 -12.30 -21.55 1.79
CA VAL A 367 -10.93 -21.28 2.23
C VAL A 367 -9.92 -22.24 1.59
N LYS A 368 -10.30 -23.51 1.40
CA LYS A 368 -9.43 -24.55 0.85
C LYS A 368 -9.27 -24.42 -0.66
N THR A 369 -10.38 -24.34 -1.40
CA THR A 369 -10.37 -24.42 -2.87
C THR A 369 -10.21 -23.06 -3.56
N SER A 370 -10.31 -21.96 -2.81
CA SER A 370 -10.39 -20.59 -3.34
C SER A 370 -11.63 -20.29 -4.20
N GLU A 371 -12.56 -21.24 -4.30
CA GLU A 371 -13.81 -21.09 -5.04
C GLU A 371 -14.64 -19.96 -4.43
N GLN A 372 -14.96 -18.96 -5.25
CA GLN A 372 -15.93 -17.93 -4.92
C GLN A 372 -17.31 -18.38 -5.39
N PHE A 373 -18.31 -18.31 -4.51
CA PHE A 373 -19.68 -18.61 -4.88
C PHE A 373 -20.21 -17.60 -5.89
N SER A 374 -21.01 -18.08 -6.85
CA SER A 374 -21.70 -17.23 -7.83
C SER A 374 -22.73 -16.33 -7.15
N GLU A 375 -23.05 -15.21 -7.80
CA GLU A 375 -24.06 -14.27 -7.29
C GLU A 375 -25.45 -14.94 -7.13
N GLU A 376 -25.80 -15.88 -8.01
CA GLU A 376 -27.01 -16.70 -7.91
C GLU A 376 -27.00 -17.54 -6.63
N ARG A 377 -25.88 -18.20 -6.32
CA ARG A 377 -25.73 -18.99 -5.08
C ARG A 377 -25.79 -18.11 -3.84
N LEU A 378 -25.24 -16.90 -3.90
CA LEU A 378 -25.33 -15.94 -2.80
C LEU A 378 -26.77 -15.45 -2.58
N ASN A 379 -27.52 -15.22 -3.66
CA ASN A 379 -28.95 -14.89 -3.58
C ASN A 379 -29.74 -16.04 -2.96
N GLN A 380 -29.50 -17.28 -3.40
CA GLN A 380 -30.14 -18.47 -2.81
C GLN A 380 -29.87 -18.58 -1.31
N ILE A 381 -28.62 -18.39 -0.87
CA ILE A 381 -28.28 -18.40 0.56
C ILE A 381 -29.06 -17.32 1.33
N ALA A 382 -29.18 -16.12 0.76
CA ALA A 382 -29.93 -15.04 1.39
C ALA A 382 -31.44 -15.33 1.43
N ASP A 383 -32.02 -15.87 0.36
CA ASP A 383 -33.43 -16.22 0.29
C ASP A 383 -33.77 -17.34 1.29
N ASP A 384 -32.96 -18.40 1.36
CA ASP A 384 -33.14 -19.50 2.30
C ASP A 384 -33.01 -19.03 3.76
N PHE A 385 -32.03 -18.16 4.03
CA PHE A 385 -31.87 -17.55 5.35
C PHE A 385 -33.09 -16.68 5.70
N ASN A 386 -33.54 -15.82 4.79
CA ASN A 386 -34.66 -14.90 5.02
C ASN A 386 -36.01 -15.63 5.14
N GLN A 387 -36.16 -16.79 4.50
CA GLN A 387 -37.34 -17.64 4.67
C GLN A 387 -37.36 -18.35 6.03
N SER A 388 -36.19 -18.73 6.55
CA SER A 388 -36.07 -19.44 7.84
C SER A 388 -36.00 -18.50 9.05
N GLN A 389 -35.65 -17.23 8.86
CA GLN A 389 -35.51 -16.23 9.91
C GLN A 389 -36.58 -15.14 9.82
N LYS A 390 -37.28 -14.87 10.93
CA LYS A 390 -38.38 -13.89 10.96
C LYS A 390 -37.94 -12.46 11.33
N GLU A 391 -36.83 -12.33 12.05
CA GLU A 391 -36.42 -11.06 12.67
C GLU A 391 -35.14 -10.47 12.07
N ILE A 392 -34.38 -11.26 11.30
CA ILE A 392 -33.10 -10.87 10.73
C ILE A 392 -33.18 -11.04 9.22
N VAL A 393 -32.85 -9.98 8.49
CA VAL A 393 -32.80 -10.00 7.02
C VAL A 393 -31.35 -9.93 6.57
N LEU A 394 -30.92 -10.96 5.82
CA LEU A 394 -29.66 -10.99 5.11
C LEU A 394 -29.82 -10.25 3.77
N LYS A 395 -29.25 -9.04 3.68
CA LYS A 395 -29.33 -8.19 2.49
C LYS A 395 -28.40 -8.68 1.38
N ARG A 396 -28.82 -8.48 0.12
CA ARG A 396 -28.04 -8.67 -1.10
C ARG A 396 -28.06 -7.40 -1.96
N PRO A 397 -26.99 -7.12 -2.70
CA PRO A 397 -26.97 -6.00 -3.65
C PRO A 397 -27.94 -6.25 -4.81
N GLN A 398 -28.50 -5.18 -5.37
CA GLN A 398 -29.30 -5.27 -6.59
C GLN A 398 -28.44 -5.75 -7.77
N MET A 399 -29.07 -6.50 -8.68
CA MET A 399 -28.42 -7.06 -9.86
C MET A 399 -29.18 -6.70 -11.14
N ILE A 400 -28.43 -6.51 -12.22
CA ILE A 400 -28.94 -6.33 -13.57
C ILE A 400 -28.19 -7.32 -14.46
N CYS A 401 -28.88 -8.32 -15.00
CA CYS A 401 -28.23 -9.41 -15.72
C CYS A 401 -28.44 -9.29 -17.23
N ASN A 402 -27.50 -9.87 -17.97
CA ASN A 402 -27.58 -10.10 -19.40
C ASN A 402 -27.83 -8.83 -20.23
N ILE A 403 -27.11 -7.75 -19.93
CA ILE A 403 -27.13 -6.51 -20.71
C ILE A 403 -25.84 -6.36 -21.50
N SER A 404 -25.87 -5.60 -22.60
CA SER A 404 -24.65 -5.27 -23.33
C SER A 404 -23.75 -4.33 -22.52
N PHE A 405 -22.44 -4.42 -22.73
CA PHE A 405 -21.49 -3.51 -22.08
C PHE A 405 -21.74 -2.03 -22.46
N LYS A 406 -22.27 -1.76 -23.65
CA LYS A 406 -22.71 -0.42 -24.06
C LYS A 406 -23.86 0.10 -23.18
N GLU A 407 -24.85 -0.72 -22.91
CA GLU A 407 -25.96 -0.37 -22.01
C GLU A 407 -25.44 -0.16 -20.58
N ALA A 408 -24.54 -1.02 -20.11
CA ALA A 408 -23.88 -0.85 -18.81
C ALA A 408 -23.17 0.50 -18.68
N LYS A 409 -22.41 0.93 -19.70
CA LYS A 409 -21.76 2.26 -19.75
C LYS A 409 -22.78 3.40 -19.76
N THR A 410 -23.92 3.21 -20.40
CA THR A 410 -24.98 4.22 -20.49
C THR A 410 -25.66 4.38 -19.14
N LEU A 411 -26.02 3.27 -18.48
CA LEU A 411 -26.56 3.25 -17.13
C LEU A 411 -25.59 3.88 -16.12
N LEU A 412 -24.30 3.57 -16.21
CA LEU A 412 -23.28 4.09 -15.30
C LEU A 412 -23.26 5.62 -15.21
N LYS A 413 -23.64 6.32 -16.28
CA LYS A 413 -23.67 7.79 -16.32
C LYS A 413 -24.75 8.40 -15.44
N THR A 414 -25.82 7.68 -15.16
CA THR A 414 -27.02 8.23 -14.49
C THR A 414 -27.18 7.75 -13.05
N VAL A 415 -26.47 6.70 -12.64
CA VAL A 415 -26.57 6.17 -11.27
C VAL A 415 -25.93 7.10 -10.24
N LYS A 416 -26.59 7.20 -9.08
CA LYS A 416 -26.12 7.99 -7.91
C LYS A 416 -25.38 7.16 -6.85
N HIS A 417 -25.23 5.85 -7.06
CA HIS A 417 -24.44 4.97 -6.19
C HIS A 417 -22.98 4.84 -6.70
N GLU A 418 -22.13 4.09 -6.00
CA GLU A 418 -20.68 4.04 -6.28
C GLU A 418 -20.36 3.48 -7.68
N GLY A 419 -21.17 2.52 -8.13
CA GLY A 419 -21.09 1.94 -9.48
C GLY A 419 -21.43 0.46 -9.43
N PHE A 420 -20.72 -0.35 -10.21
CA PHE A 420 -21.00 -1.78 -10.35
C PHE A 420 -19.75 -2.65 -10.23
N MET A 421 -19.91 -3.84 -9.66
CA MET A 421 -19.03 -4.98 -9.95
C MET A 421 -19.56 -5.64 -11.23
N VAL A 422 -18.68 -5.88 -12.21
CA VAL A 422 -19.08 -6.35 -13.54
C VAL A 422 -18.58 -7.77 -13.76
N PHE A 423 -19.51 -8.67 -14.04
CA PHE A 423 -19.25 -10.07 -14.33
C PHE A 423 -19.55 -10.37 -15.80
N ASP A 424 -18.82 -11.32 -16.36
CA ASP A 424 -19.19 -11.92 -17.64
C ASP A 424 -20.52 -12.67 -17.51
N SER A 425 -21.50 -12.42 -18.37
CA SER A 425 -22.81 -13.03 -18.21
C SER A 425 -22.82 -14.54 -18.51
N HIS A 426 -21.83 -15.05 -19.24
CA HIS A 426 -21.71 -16.46 -19.61
C HIS A 426 -20.83 -17.23 -18.64
N THR A 427 -19.58 -16.79 -18.44
CA THR A 427 -18.62 -17.49 -17.58
C THR A 427 -18.82 -17.17 -16.09
N LYS A 428 -19.59 -16.12 -15.78
CA LYS A 428 -19.79 -15.59 -14.42
C LYS A 428 -18.49 -15.13 -13.75
N GLU A 429 -17.42 -14.93 -14.54
CA GLU A 429 -16.15 -14.42 -14.04
C GLU A 429 -16.26 -12.94 -13.70
N LEU A 430 -15.71 -12.53 -12.55
CA LEU A 430 -15.61 -11.12 -12.18
C LEU A 430 -14.55 -10.40 -13.03
N LEU A 431 -14.98 -9.51 -13.91
CA LEU A 431 -14.12 -8.84 -14.88
C LEU A 431 -13.43 -7.60 -14.31
N PHE A 432 -14.19 -6.68 -13.74
CA PHE A 432 -13.69 -5.40 -13.22
C PHE A 432 -14.75 -4.65 -12.41
N LYS A 433 -14.37 -3.47 -11.92
CA LYS A 433 -15.27 -2.51 -11.29
C LYS A 433 -15.54 -1.33 -12.22
N LEU A 434 -16.80 -0.94 -12.36
CA LEU A 434 -17.21 0.34 -12.93
C LEU A 434 -17.53 1.32 -11.80
N LYS A 435 -17.05 2.55 -11.91
CA LYS A 435 -17.32 3.62 -10.95
C LYS A 435 -18.11 4.72 -11.63
N SER A 436 -19.20 5.15 -11.01
CA SER A 436 -20.05 6.19 -11.57
C SER A 436 -19.32 7.54 -11.59
N PRO A 437 -19.58 8.40 -12.58
CA PRO A 437 -19.10 9.77 -12.57
C PRO A 437 -19.52 10.52 -11.29
N PHE A 438 -20.77 10.33 -10.84
CA PHE A 438 -21.29 10.89 -9.59
C PHE A 438 -20.37 10.59 -8.40
N TYR A 439 -20.02 9.32 -8.19
CA TYR A 439 -19.10 8.93 -7.12
C TYR A 439 -17.69 9.50 -7.30
N LEU A 440 -17.14 9.40 -8.52
CA LEU A 440 -15.76 9.81 -8.80
C LEU A 440 -15.56 11.31 -8.58
N VAL A 441 -16.50 12.14 -9.05
CA VAL A 441 -16.47 13.61 -8.89
C VAL A 441 -16.62 13.99 -7.43
N SER A 442 -17.62 13.44 -6.73
CA SER A 442 -17.82 13.67 -5.29
C SER A 442 -16.58 13.28 -4.49
N LYS A 443 -15.98 12.13 -4.77
CA LYS A 443 -14.74 11.67 -4.13
C LYS A 443 -13.55 12.58 -4.40
N PHE A 444 -13.38 12.99 -5.65
CA PHE A 444 -12.23 13.76 -6.08
C PHE A 444 -12.22 15.15 -5.45
N LEU A 445 -13.37 15.83 -5.48
CA LEU A 445 -13.52 17.19 -4.98
C LEU A 445 -13.76 17.24 -3.47
N GLY A 446 -14.52 16.30 -2.91
CA GLY A 446 -14.80 16.21 -1.46
C GLY A 446 -13.54 16.06 -0.60
N ARG A 447 -12.53 15.36 -1.11
CA ARG A 447 -11.21 15.16 -0.45
C ARG A 447 -10.22 16.30 -0.65
N SER A 448 -10.67 17.46 -1.10
CA SER A 448 -9.79 18.60 -1.33
C SER A 448 -9.65 19.45 -0.08
N ASN A 449 -8.43 19.92 0.12
CA ASN A 449 -8.09 20.99 1.06
C ASN A 449 -7.77 22.28 0.28
N GLU A 450 -7.57 23.37 1.00
CA GLU A 450 -7.33 24.70 0.43
C GLU A 450 -6.14 24.73 -0.54
N GLU A 451 -5.05 24.00 -0.25
CA GLU A 451 -3.88 23.94 -1.12
C GLU A 451 -4.13 23.16 -2.42
N SER A 452 -4.97 22.13 -2.38
CA SER A 452 -5.18 21.24 -3.53
C SER A 452 -6.39 21.63 -4.39
N ILE A 453 -7.37 22.34 -3.82
CA ILE A 453 -8.63 22.65 -4.51
C ILE A 453 -8.41 23.57 -5.71
N ASP A 454 -7.52 24.57 -5.62
CA ASP A 454 -7.27 25.51 -6.72
C ASP A 454 -6.70 24.83 -7.96
N ARG A 455 -5.82 23.84 -7.76
CA ARG A 455 -5.31 23.03 -8.86
C ARG A 455 -6.42 22.18 -9.49
N LYS A 456 -7.35 21.67 -8.69
CA LYS A 456 -8.47 20.82 -9.16
C LYS A 456 -9.58 21.61 -9.86
N LEU A 457 -9.75 22.88 -9.53
CA LEU A 457 -10.75 23.79 -10.12
C LEU A 457 -10.23 24.53 -11.37
N ASN A 458 -9.06 24.15 -11.88
CA ASN A 458 -8.50 24.75 -13.08
C ASN A 458 -9.21 24.19 -14.33
N LYS A 459 -10.02 25.05 -14.97
CA LYS A 459 -10.80 24.73 -16.17
C LYS A 459 -9.95 24.28 -17.36
N ASN A 460 -8.67 24.66 -17.42
CA ASN A 460 -7.77 24.24 -18.51
C ASN A 460 -7.41 22.74 -18.49
N HIS A 461 -7.85 22.01 -17.45
CA HIS A 461 -7.52 20.59 -17.25
C HIS A 461 -8.77 19.70 -17.15
N VAL A 462 -9.96 20.24 -17.45
CA VAL A 462 -11.24 19.51 -17.38
C VAL A 462 -12.12 19.89 -18.56
N ASP A 463 -13.00 18.98 -18.97
CA ASP A 463 -13.95 19.24 -20.06
C ASP A 463 -15.02 20.27 -19.63
N GLU A 464 -15.59 20.97 -20.61
CA GLU A 464 -16.54 22.08 -20.40
C GLU A 464 -17.81 21.69 -19.63
N GLU A 465 -18.20 20.42 -19.68
CA GLU A 465 -19.33 19.85 -18.94
C GLU A 465 -19.17 20.00 -17.42
N TYR A 466 -17.93 20.10 -16.92
CA TYR A 466 -17.64 20.30 -15.51
C TYR A 466 -17.56 21.78 -15.09
N TYR A 467 -17.61 22.72 -16.04
CA TYR A 467 -17.48 24.15 -15.74
C TYR A 467 -18.55 24.67 -14.77
N PRO A 468 -19.83 24.30 -14.90
CA PRO A 468 -20.87 24.75 -13.96
C PRO A 468 -20.58 24.33 -12.51
N LEU A 469 -20.11 23.09 -12.30
CA LEU A 469 -19.74 22.62 -10.95
C LEU A 469 -18.51 23.36 -10.42
N ILE A 470 -17.51 23.60 -11.29
CA ILE A 470 -16.31 24.36 -10.91
C ILE A 470 -16.67 25.78 -10.51
N ASP A 471 -17.54 26.44 -11.28
CA ASP A 471 -17.99 27.80 -10.99
C ASP A 471 -18.78 27.83 -9.68
N HIS A 472 -19.69 26.88 -9.48
CA HIS A 472 -20.44 26.77 -8.23
C HIS A 472 -19.53 26.62 -7.00
N ILE A 473 -18.46 25.82 -7.10
CA ILE A 473 -17.47 25.67 -6.01
C ILE A 473 -16.65 26.96 -5.86
N LYS A 474 -16.25 27.63 -6.94
CA LYS A 474 -15.47 28.89 -6.89
C LYS A 474 -16.28 30.03 -6.25
N GLU A 475 -17.54 30.17 -6.63
CA GLU A 475 -18.47 31.17 -6.08
C GLU A 475 -18.70 30.95 -4.58
N ASN A 476 -18.61 29.71 -4.12
CA ASN A 476 -18.83 29.34 -2.72
C ASN A 476 -17.53 28.89 -2.03
N LYS A 477 -16.35 29.29 -2.52
CA LYS A 477 -15.06 28.70 -2.13
C LYS A 477 -14.76 28.82 -0.63
N ASP A 478 -15.04 29.97 -0.04
CA ASP A 478 -14.77 30.20 1.39
C ASP A 478 -15.63 29.30 2.28
N ILE A 479 -16.92 29.16 1.93
CA ILE A 479 -17.85 28.24 2.60
C ILE A 479 -17.39 26.81 2.37
N PHE A 480 -17.12 26.43 1.11
CA PHE A 480 -16.72 25.09 0.73
C PHE A 480 -15.44 24.65 1.45
N ASN A 481 -14.46 25.53 1.64
CA ASN A 481 -13.21 25.20 2.34
C ASN A 481 -13.43 24.93 3.83
N GLN A 482 -14.43 25.57 4.46
CA GLN A 482 -14.79 25.36 5.86
C GLN A 482 -15.61 24.08 6.10
N LEU A 483 -16.22 23.53 5.05
CA LEU A 483 -17.00 22.30 5.13
C LEU A 483 -16.13 21.09 5.49
N SER A 484 -16.70 20.16 6.27
CA SER A 484 -16.12 18.83 6.49
C SER A 484 -16.05 18.04 5.16
N GLU A 485 -15.29 16.94 5.10
CA GLU A 485 -15.24 16.09 3.88
C GLU A 485 -16.66 15.64 3.46
N LEU A 486 -17.52 15.30 4.43
CA LEU A 486 -18.91 14.91 4.17
C LEU A 486 -19.74 16.06 3.61
N ASP A 487 -19.66 17.22 4.25
CA ASP A 487 -20.47 18.36 3.82
C ASP A 487 -20.04 18.84 2.44
N LYS A 488 -18.76 18.74 2.10
CA LYS A 488 -18.26 18.97 0.73
C LYS A 488 -18.87 17.97 -0.26
N ILE A 489 -18.89 16.69 0.10
CA ILE A 489 -19.49 15.65 -0.74
C ILE A 489 -20.98 15.94 -0.96
N THR A 490 -21.74 16.23 0.09
CA THR A 490 -23.15 16.60 0.00
C THR A 490 -23.36 17.87 -0.83
N PHE A 491 -22.52 18.89 -0.66
CA PHE A 491 -22.54 20.11 -1.46
C PHE A 491 -22.41 19.80 -2.96
N ILE A 492 -21.43 18.98 -3.34
CA ILE A 492 -21.22 18.56 -4.74
C ILE A 492 -22.40 17.74 -5.25
N GLN A 493 -22.87 16.77 -4.47
CA GLN A 493 -23.97 15.89 -4.87
C GLN A 493 -25.25 16.69 -5.11
N ASN A 494 -25.62 17.58 -4.21
CA ASN A 494 -26.79 18.45 -4.37
C ASN A 494 -26.73 19.33 -5.63
N PHE A 495 -25.53 19.71 -6.07
CA PHE A 495 -25.36 20.42 -7.34
C PHE A 495 -25.56 19.47 -8.54
N LEU A 496 -24.90 18.30 -8.51
CA LEU A 496 -25.03 17.28 -9.56
C LEU A 496 -26.46 16.76 -9.73
N GLU A 497 -27.33 16.91 -8.72
CA GLU A 497 -28.75 16.55 -8.82
C GLU A 497 -29.63 17.59 -9.53
N LYS A 498 -29.14 18.82 -9.69
CA LYS A 498 -29.90 19.95 -10.26
C LYS A 498 -29.58 20.21 -11.73
N ILE A 499 -28.53 19.59 -12.24
CA ILE A 499 -28.08 19.61 -13.64
C ILE A 499 -28.41 18.26 -14.28
#